data_AF-A0A0S7YZL2-F1
#
_entry.id   AF-A0A0S7YZL2-F1
#
_cell.length_a   1.000
_cell.length_b   1.000
_cell.length_c   1.000
_cell.angle_alpha   90.00
_cell.angle_beta   90.00
_cell.angle_gamma   90.00
#
_symmetry.space_group_name_H-M   'P 1'
#
loop_
_entity.id
_entity.type
_entity.pdbx_description
1 polymer ?
#
loop_
_entity_poly.entity_id
_entity_poly.type
_entity_poly.pdbx_seq_one_letter_code
_entity_poly.pdbx_strand_id
1 'polypeptide(L)'
;MDRVLYVPYMCDHAHLLAAASRRFGINCQVLPHQDERTIELGRKYTSSRECFPLICTTGDFLKKIFEQGFEPDKASFFMPDHNGPCRFGQYNRLQRIIFDHLGFRDVKIISPGNDNSYEDLSRGHGIEFRIITWKGFISVDMLKKLLHQRRPYELHKGECDRTYQEYLREIQRSVENGAKDIGGEIFMRDNPYCNGFIIQKLEKLGAETLITPTREWINYSTYRYWRDSRWSRNIKGLIRS
;
A
#
# COMPACT_ATOMS: atom_id res chain seq x y z
N MET A 1 1.52 -4.70 24.20
CA MET A 1 1.93 -3.28 24.38
C MET A 1 1.39 -2.49 23.20
N ASP A 2 0.51 -1.54 23.48
CA ASP A 2 -0.38 -0.90 22.50
C ASP A 2 0.27 0.39 21.95
N ARG A 3 1.23 0.24 21.04
CA ARG A 3 1.85 1.38 20.34
C ARG A 3 1.05 1.74 19.10
N VAL A 4 0.98 3.02 18.76
CA VAL A 4 0.48 3.47 17.46
C VAL A 4 1.57 3.24 16.42
N LEU A 5 1.24 2.51 15.36
CA LEU A 5 2.10 2.31 14.21
C LEU A 5 1.80 3.39 13.16
N TYR A 6 2.76 4.28 12.93
CA TYR A 6 2.69 5.31 11.90
C TYR A 6 3.36 4.85 10.62
N VAL A 7 2.62 4.89 9.52
CA VAL A 7 3.08 4.57 8.17
C VAL A 7 3.30 5.88 7.42
N PRO A 8 4.50 6.16 6.88
CA PRO A 8 4.70 7.37 6.08
C PRO A 8 3.87 7.28 4.79
N TYR A 9 3.34 8.42 4.35
CA TYR A 9 2.57 8.47 3.11
C TYR A 9 3.50 8.38 1.90
N MET A 10 3.86 7.16 1.49
CA MET A 10 4.65 6.96 0.27
C MET A 10 3.77 7.03 -0.98
N CYS A 11 2.59 6.43 -0.88
CA CYS A 11 1.53 6.46 -1.88
C CYS A 11 0.23 5.94 -1.23
N ASP A 12 -0.90 6.02 -1.95
CA ASP A 12 -2.20 5.56 -1.44
C ASP A 12 -2.22 4.10 -0.91
N HIS A 13 -1.31 3.24 -1.38
CA HIS A 13 -1.13 1.88 -0.85
C HIS A 13 -0.83 1.83 0.65
N ALA A 14 -0.23 2.89 1.20
CA ALA A 14 0.00 3.04 2.64
C ALA A 14 -1.31 2.92 3.43
N HIS A 15 -2.42 3.42 2.88
CA HIS A 15 -3.73 3.31 3.52
C HIS A 15 -4.24 1.87 3.56
N LEU A 16 -3.95 1.06 2.55
CA LEU A 16 -4.35 -0.35 2.50
C LEU A 16 -3.49 -1.18 3.45
N LEU A 17 -2.19 -0.85 3.57
CA LEU A 17 -1.32 -1.45 4.58
C LEU A 17 -1.85 -1.16 5.99
N ALA A 18 -2.20 0.10 6.27
CA ALA A 18 -2.72 0.49 7.58
C ALA A 18 -4.09 -0.14 7.87
N ALA A 19 -5.00 -0.16 6.89
CA ALA A 19 -6.28 -0.85 6.95
C ALA A 19 -6.11 -2.35 7.26
N ALA A 20 -5.22 -3.03 6.54
CA ALA A 20 -4.94 -4.44 6.77
C ALA A 20 -4.35 -4.69 8.17
N SER A 21 -3.46 -3.83 8.68
CA SER A 21 -2.94 -3.95 10.04
C SER A 21 -4.03 -3.70 11.11
N ARG A 22 -4.95 -2.76 10.87
CA ARG A 22 -6.08 -2.49 11.78
C ARG A 22 -7.00 -3.70 11.92
N ARG A 23 -7.19 -4.49 10.86
CA ARG A 23 -7.93 -5.76 10.92
C ARG A 23 -7.39 -6.71 11.98
N PHE A 24 -6.06 -6.79 12.12
CA PHE A 24 -5.40 -7.64 13.12
C PHE A 24 -5.29 -6.96 14.50
N GLY A 25 -6.01 -5.87 14.72
CA GLY A 25 -6.05 -5.14 15.99
C GLY A 25 -4.82 -4.29 16.27
N ILE A 26 -3.99 -3.99 15.26
CA ILE A 26 -2.86 -3.07 15.39
C ILE A 26 -3.38 -1.65 15.13
N ASN A 27 -3.22 -0.75 16.11
CA ASN A 27 -3.53 0.66 15.91
C ASN A 27 -2.54 1.26 14.90
N CYS A 28 -2.95 1.35 13.64
CA CYS A 28 -2.10 1.74 12.52
C CYS A 28 -2.69 2.97 11.81
N GLN A 29 -1.87 4.00 11.61
CA GLN A 29 -2.26 5.28 11.04
C GLN A 29 -1.29 5.69 9.95
N VAL A 30 -1.80 6.29 8.86
CA VAL A 30 -0.96 6.86 7.80
C VAL A 30 -0.71 8.32 8.13
N LEU A 31 0.54 8.75 8.00
CA LEU A 31 0.92 10.16 8.16
C LEU A 31 0.31 11.01 7.03
N PRO A 32 0.06 12.31 7.25
CA PRO A 32 -0.49 13.17 6.21
C PRO A 32 0.44 13.30 5.00
N HIS A 33 -0.09 13.84 3.90
CA HIS A 33 0.74 14.19 2.74
C HIS A 33 1.88 15.13 3.14
N GLN A 34 3.03 14.95 2.49
CA GLN A 34 4.18 15.82 2.70
C GLN A 34 3.86 17.25 2.26
N ASP A 35 4.29 18.21 3.07
CA ASP A 35 4.26 19.64 2.76
C ASP A 35 5.68 20.23 2.83
N GLU A 36 5.80 21.54 2.62
CA GLU A 36 7.08 22.25 2.68
C GLU A 36 7.80 22.00 4.01
N ARG A 37 7.05 21.97 5.12
CA ARG A 37 7.60 21.72 6.45
C ARG A 37 8.18 20.32 6.57
N THR A 38 7.51 19.31 6.01
CA THR A 38 8.07 17.95 5.93
C THR A 38 9.43 17.96 5.23
N ILE A 39 9.53 18.63 4.07
CA ILE A 39 10.77 18.66 3.28
C ILE A 39 11.88 19.46 4.00
N GLU A 40 11.53 20.58 4.63
CA GLU A 40 12.46 21.39 5.42
C GLU A 40 13.07 20.56 6.56
N LEU A 41 12.23 19.86 7.34
CA LEU A 41 12.69 18.99 8.42
C LEU A 41 13.57 17.85 7.89
N GLY A 42 13.15 17.17 6.81
CA GLY A 42 13.94 16.12 6.19
C GLY A 42 15.33 16.62 5.80
N ARG A 43 15.43 17.78 5.13
CA ARG A 43 16.71 18.36 4.69
C ARG A 43 17.56 18.86 5.85
N LYS A 44 16.96 19.37 6.92
CA LYS A 44 17.68 19.88 8.10
C LYS A 44 18.48 18.78 8.81
N TYR A 45 17.97 17.55 8.82
CA TYR A 45 18.56 16.43 9.55
C TYR A 45 19.21 15.37 8.64
N THR A 46 19.28 15.63 7.33
CA THR A 46 19.99 14.79 6.36
C THR A 46 21.04 15.60 5.61
N SER A 47 21.98 14.94 4.94
CA SER A 47 23.06 15.64 4.21
C SER A 47 22.65 16.11 2.81
N SER A 48 21.39 15.84 2.40
CA SER A 48 20.88 16.03 1.04
C SER A 48 21.66 15.27 -0.05
N ARG A 49 22.55 14.35 0.33
CA ARG A 49 23.22 13.39 -0.57
C ARG A 49 22.47 12.05 -0.64
N GLU A 50 21.44 11.91 0.18
CA GLU A 50 20.56 10.76 0.21
C GLU A 50 19.46 10.90 -0.85
N CYS A 51 18.84 9.77 -1.20
CA CYS A 51 17.74 9.79 -2.16
C CYS A 51 16.58 10.62 -1.60
N PHE A 52 15.88 11.37 -2.46
CA PHE A 52 14.75 12.20 -2.07
C PHE A 52 13.67 11.47 -1.22
N PRO A 53 13.32 10.18 -1.47
CA PRO A 53 12.37 9.47 -0.61
C PRO A 53 12.81 9.32 0.85
N LEU A 54 14.12 9.24 1.12
CA LEU A 54 14.64 9.22 2.49
C LEU A 54 14.40 10.57 3.17
N ILE A 55 14.60 11.66 2.44
CA ILE A 55 14.35 13.02 2.94
C ILE A 55 12.86 13.17 3.28
N CYS A 56 11.96 12.74 2.39
CA CYS A 56 10.51 12.80 2.61
C CYS A 56 10.07 11.98 3.84
N THR A 57 10.45 10.71 3.89
CA THR A 57 10.02 9.81 4.97
C THR A 57 10.63 10.18 6.32
N THR A 58 11.89 10.65 6.35
CA THR A 58 12.51 11.18 7.57
C THR A 58 11.81 12.47 8.01
N GLY A 59 11.46 13.35 7.07
CA GLY A 59 10.67 14.55 7.34
C GLY A 59 9.32 14.21 7.98
N ASP A 60 8.60 13.22 7.45
CA ASP A 60 7.29 12.80 7.98
C ASP A 60 7.41 12.33 9.44
N PHE A 61 8.43 11.53 9.73
CA PHE A 61 8.67 11.02 11.07
C PHE A 61 9.02 12.14 12.04
N LEU A 62 9.94 13.02 11.65
CA LEU A 62 10.36 14.14 12.49
C LEU A 62 9.22 15.14 12.71
N LYS A 63 8.41 15.40 11.68
CA LYS A 63 7.22 16.23 11.82
C LYS A 63 6.28 15.66 12.87
N LYS A 64 6.01 14.35 12.82
CA LYS A 64 5.17 13.67 13.81
C LYS A 64 5.78 13.69 15.22
N ILE A 65 7.09 13.47 15.32
CA ILE A 65 7.82 13.48 16.61
C ILE A 65 7.78 14.87 17.26
N PHE A 66 7.81 15.95 16.45
CA PHE A 66 7.76 17.33 16.95
C PHE A 66 6.33 17.86 17.15
N GLU A 67 5.30 17.07 16.89
CA GLU A 67 3.93 17.47 17.22
C GLU A 67 3.73 17.55 18.74
N GLN A 68 2.90 18.51 19.18
CA GLN A 68 2.53 18.63 20.58
C GLN A 68 1.76 17.39 21.04
N GLY A 69 2.11 16.87 22.22
CA GLY A 69 1.49 15.67 22.78
C GLY A 69 2.00 14.34 22.20
N PHE A 70 3.10 14.35 21.44
CA PHE A 70 3.75 13.13 21.00
C PHE A 70 4.37 12.36 22.18
N GLU A 71 4.03 11.08 22.31
CA GLU A 71 4.55 10.17 23.35
C GLU A 71 5.52 9.15 22.73
N PRO A 72 6.85 9.30 22.90
CA PRO A 72 7.86 8.46 22.25
C PRO A 72 7.74 6.96 22.52
N ASP A 73 7.39 6.59 23.75
CA ASP A 73 7.25 5.21 24.21
C ASP A 73 5.99 4.50 23.68
N LYS A 74 4.99 5.28 23.24
CA LYS A 74 3.75 4.80 22.62
C LYS A 74 3.77 4.86 21.09
N ALA A 75 4.85 5.32 20.47
CA ALA A 75 4.96 5.45 19.03
C ALA A 75 5.88 4.40 18.39
N SER A 76 5.48 3.94 17.21
CA SER A 76 6.28 3.12 16.31
C SER A 76 6.15 3.66 14.88
N PHE A 77 7.23 3.68 14.11
CA PHE A 77 7.21 4.05 12.69
C PHE A 77 7.47 2.83 11.81
N PHE A 78 6.74 2.73 10.70
CA PHE A 78 6.96 1.68 9.70
C PHE A 78 8.00 2.15 8.67
N MET A 79 9.12 1.43 8.58
CA MET A 79 10.11 1.62 7.51
C MET A 79 10.70 0.26 7.15
N PRO A 80 10.22 -0.39 6.09
CA PRO A 80 10.60 -1.78 5.78
C PRO A 80 12.08 -1.90 5.45
N ASP A 81 12.64 -3.07 5.75
CA ASP A 81 13.99 -3.43 5.31
C ASP A 81 13.91 -4.14 3.95
N HIS A 82 14.95 -3.99 3.13
CA HIS A 82 15.00 -4.60 1.81
C HIS A 82 16.42 -5.03 1.45
N ASN A 83 16.58 -6.30 1.13
CA ASN A 83 17.87 -6.94 0.79
C ASN A 83 18.28 -6.74 -0.69
N GLY A 84 17.96 -5.56 -1.26
CA GLY A 84 18.29 -5.22 -2.64
C GLY A 84 19.51 -4.29 -2.74
N PRO A 85 20.03 -4.03 -3.96
CA PRO A 85 21.11 -3.07 -4.18
C PRO A 85 20.69 -1.61 -3.91
N CYS A 86 19.39 -1.38 -3.70
CA CYS A 86 18.84 -0.07 -3.40
C CYS A 86 19.20 0.35 -1.96
N ARG A 87 19.56 1.63 -1.77
CA ARG A 87 19.79 2.23 -0.44
C ARG A 87 18.56 2.20 0.47
N PHE A 88 17.38 1.86 -0.06
CA PHE A 88 16.12 1.79 0.66
C PHE A 88 16.18 0.95 1.95
N GLY A 89 16.84 -0.22 1.95
CA GLY A 89 17.02 -1.02 3.16
C GLY A 89 17.85 -0.34 4.27
N GLN A 90 18.61 0.71 3.93
CA GLN A 90 19.39 1.49 4.90
C GLN A 90 18.59 2.66 5.51
N TYR A 91 17.36 2.91 5.08
CA TYR A 91 16.57 4.06 5.53
C TYR A 91 16.27 3.97 7.03
N ASN A 92 15.80 2.80 7.49
CA ASN A 92 15.51 2.55 8.90
C ASN A 92 16.75 2.79 9.78
N ARG A 93 17.95 2.45 9.31
CA ARG A 93 19.21 2.61 10.05
C ARG A 93 19.60 4.06 10.19
N LEU A 94 19.54 4.83 9.11
CA LEU A 94 19.84 6.27 9.18
C LEU A 94 18.81 7.00 10.06
N GLN A 95 17.53 6.67 9.91
CA GLN A 95 16.47 7.26 10.73
C GLN A 95 16.64 6.93 12.22
N ARG A 96 17.06 5.71 12.55
CA ARG A 96 17.41 5.32 13.92
C ARG A 96 18.54 6.19 14.48
N ILE A 97 19.63 6.38 13.72
CA ILE A 97 20.76 7.25 14.11
C ILE A 97 20.27 8.68 14.36
N ILE A 98 19.42 9.22 13.47
CA ILE A 98 18.85 10.56 13.62
C ILE A 98 18.01 10.66 14.91
N PHE A 99 17.14 9.68 15.17
CA PHE A 99 16.31 9.68 16.37
C PHE A 99 17.16 9.60 17.65
N ASP A 100 18.23 8.79 17.65
CA ASP A 100 19.12 8.65 18.80
C ASP A 100 19.90 9.93 19.10
N HIS A 101 20.38 10.63 18.06
CA HIS A 101 21.02 11.94 18.21
C HIS A 101 20.07 13.02 18.73
N LEU A 102 18.78 12.92 18.41
CA LEU A 102 17.75 13.83 18.89
C LEU A 102 17.17 13.44 20.25
N GLY A 103 17.63 12.35 20.86
CA GLY A 103 17.18 11.86 22.16
C GLY A 103 15.92 10.99 22.15
N PHE A 104 15.38 10.63 20.98
CA PHE A 104 14.16 9.83 20.81
C PHE A 104 14.43 8.31 20.77
N ARG A 105 15.15 7.80 21.77
CA ARG A 105 15.55 6.37 21.84
C ARG A 105 14.36 5.42 22.00
N ASP A 106 13.28 5.86 22.64
CA ASP A 106 12.10 5.03 22.94
C ASP A 106 11.16 4.82 21.75
N VAL A 107 11.26 5.69 20.73
CA VAL A 107 10.53 5.56 19.47
C VAL A 107 11.01 4.32 18.75
N LYS A 108 10.12 3.38 18.40
CA LYS A 108 10.52 2.17 17.65
C LYS A 108 10.38 2.38 16.15
N ILE A 109 11.24 1.72 15.37
CA ILE A 109 11.08 1.60 13.92
C ILE A 109 10.82 0.13 13.62
N ILE A 110 9.61 -0.20 13.17
CA ILE A 110 9.23 -1.55 12.72
C ILE A 110 9.71 -1.70 11.28
N SER A 111 10.69 -2.57 11.09
CA SER A 111 11.37 -2.78 9.81
C SER A 111 11.23 -4.25 9.38
N PRO A 112 10.04 -4.69 8.93
CA PRO A 112 9.88 -6.06 8.49
C PRO A 112 10.77 -6.29 7.27
N GLY A 113 11.59 -7.34 7.35
CA GLY A 113 12.36 -7.84 6.22
C GLY A 113 11.57 -8.88 5.42
N ASN A 114 12.12 -9.28 4.27
CA ASN A 114 11.53 -10.31 3.40
C ASN A 114 11.39 -11.68 4.10
N ASP A 115 12.20 -11.93 5.13
CA ASP A 115 12.33 -13.24 5.76
C ASP A 115 11.20 -13.53 6.77
N ASN A 116 10.55 -12.49 7.31
CA ASN A 116 9.55 -12.62 8.38
C ASN A 116 8.09 -12.44 7.90
N SER A 117 7.83 -12.47 6.58
CA SER A 117 6.47 -12.48 6.02
C SER A 117 5.48 -11.40 6.53
N TYR A 118 5.98 -10.28 7.06
CA TYR A 118 5.18 -9.22 7.71
C TYR A 118 4.38 -9.66 8.96
N GLU A 119 4.88 -10.64 9.72
CA GLU A 119 4.24 -11.07 10.99
C GLU A 119 4.09 -9.92 12.00
N ASP A 120 5.05 -9.00 12.02
CA ASP A 120 5.03 -7.80 12.87
C ASP A 120 3.85 -6.85 12.57
N LEU A 121 3.27 -6.96 11.37
CA LEU A 121 2.12 -6.15 10.92
C LEU A 121 0.78 -6.89 11.02
N SER A 122 0.80 -8.14 11.48
CA SER A 122 -0.36 -9.03 11.45
C SER A 122 -0.56 -9.87 12.72
N ARG A 123 0.25 -9.62 13.77
CA ARG A 123 0.24 -10.40 15.02
C ARG A 123 0.29 -11.92 14.75
N GLY A 124 1.19 -12.34 13.86
CA GLY A 124 1.38 -13.75 13.49
C GLY A 124 0.46 -14.28 12.37
N HIS A 125 -0.42 -13.46 11.79
CA HIS A 125 -1.31 -13.85 10.68
C HIS A 125 -0.78 -13.43 9.30
N GLY A 126 0.51 -13.67 9.03
CA GLY A 126 1.21 -13.11 7.86
C GLY A 126 0.64 -13.54 6.50
N ILE A 127 0.06 -14.74 6.37
CA ILE A 127 -0.55 -15.20 5.11
C ILE A 127 -1.85 -14.43 4.81
N GLU A 128 -2.77 -14.36 5.76
CA GLU A 128 -4.04 -13.66 5.59
C GLU A 128 -3.79 -12.17 5.33
N PHE A 129 -2.89 -11.56 6.10
CA PHE A 129 -2.46 -10.18 5.91
C PHE A 129 -1.96 -9.92 4.48
N ARG A 130 -1.10 -10.79 3.95
CA ARG A 130 -0.59 -10.65 2.58
C ARG A 130 -1.70 -10.74 1.54
N ILE A 131 -2.62 -11.69 1.66
CA ILE A 131 -3.72 -11.85 0.70
C ILE A 131 -4.62 -10.62 0.69
N ILE A 132 -5.02 -10.14 1.88
CA ILE A 132 -5.90 -8.98 2.04
C ILE A 132 -5.22 -7.71 1.52
N THR A 133 -3.97 -7.48 1.91
CA THR A 133 -3.19 -6.33 1.46
C THR A 133 -3.00 -6.35 -0.05
N TRP A 134 -2.70 -7.52 -0.62
CA TRP A 134 -2.50 -7.69 -2.07
C TRP A 134 -3.77 -7.39 -2.88
N LYS A 135 -4.94 -7.87 -2.40
CA LYS A 135 -6.24 -7.52 -2.99
C LYS A 135 -6.46 -6.01 -3.00
N GLY A 136 -6.22 -5.36 -1.86
CA GLY A 136 -6.32 -3.90 -1.74
C GLY A 136 -5.38 -3.15 -2.70
N PHE A 137 -4.14 -3.65 -2.85
CA PHE A 137 -3.15 -3.04 -3.75
C PHE A 137 -3.58 -3.11 -5.21
N ILE A 138 -4.01 -4.27 -5.68
CA ILE A 138 -4.51 -4.42 -7.06
C ILE A 138 -5.71 -3.49 -7.30
N SER A 139 -6.65 -3.42 -6.35
CA SER A 139 -7.81 -2.54 -6.46
C SER A 139 -7.42 -1.07 -6.59
N VAL A 140 -6.47 -0.59 -5.79
CA VAL A 140 -6.00 0.80 -5.88
C VAL A 140 -5.19 1.05 -7.15
N ASP A 141 -4.37 0.11 -7.60
CA ASP A 141 -3.67 0.23 -8.89
C ASP A 141 -4.65 0.37 -10.06
N MET A 142 -5.72 -0.42 -10.08
CA MET A 142 -6.78 -0.31 -11.08
C MET A 142 -7.50 1.05 -10.99
N LEU A 143 -7.87 1.47 -9.78
CA LEU A 143 -8.54 2.74 -9.54
C LEU A 143 -7.67 3.93 -9.97
N LYS A 144 -6.35 3.90 -9.70
CA LYS A 144 -5.39 4.91 -10.17
C LYS A 144 -5.26 4.96 -11.68
N LYS A 145 -5.23 3.80 -12.35
CA LYS A 145 -5.19 3.76 -13.82
C LYS A 145 -6.43 4.43 -14.41
N LEU A 146 -7.61 4.14 -13.86
CA LEU A 146 -8.86 4.78 -14.28
C LEU A 146 -8.83 6.29 -14.03
N LEU A 147 -8.37 6.72 -12.85
CA LEU A 147 -8.20 8.14 -12.54
C LEU A 147 -7.35 8.85 -13.59
N HIS A 148 -6.16 8.33 -13.89
CA HIS A 148 -5.26 8.96 -14.85
C HIS A 148 -5.73 8.88 -16.30
N GLN A 149 -6.55 7.89 -16.64
CA GLN A 149 -7.20 7.80 -17.96
C GLN A 149 -8.33 8.83 -18.11
N ARG A 150 -9.07 9.14 -17.04
CA ARG A 150 -10.28 9.97 -17.09
C ARG A 150 -10.04 11.43 -16.73
N ARG A 151 -9.15 11.72 -15.78
CA ARG A 151 -8.84 13.09 -15.31
C ARG A 151 -8.51 14.08 -16.46
N PRO A 152 -7.77 13.71 -17.54
CA PRO A 152 -7.52 14.62 -18.65
C PRO A 152 -8.77 15.02 -19.45
N TYR A 153 -9.83 14.22 -19.39
CA TYR A 153 -11.09 14.43 -20.10
C TYR A 153 -12.24 14.84 -19.16
N GLU A 154 -11.92 15.24 -17.92
CA GLU A 154 -12.94 15.60 -16.93
C GLU A 154 -13.73 16.84 -17.39
N LEU A 155 -15.06 16.76 -17.37
CA LEU A 155 -15.93 17.87 -17.76
C LEU A 155 -16.01 18.90 -16.63
N HIS A 156 -16.15 18.45 -15.38
CA HIS A 156 -16.11 19.31 -14.21
C HIS A 156 -14.84 19.05 -13.40
N LYS A 157 -14.03 20.09 -13.25
CA LYS A 157 -12.72 20.01 -12.62
C LYS A 157 -12.78 19.40 -11.22
N GLY A 158 -11.97 18.37 -10.97
CA GLY A 158 -11.87 17.71 -9.67
C GLY A 158 -12.94 16.65 -9.39
N GLU A 159 -13.86 16.37 -10.31
CA GLU A 159 -14.80 15.25 -10.17
C GLU A 159 -14.08 13.90 -10.08
N CYS A 160 -13.13 13.68 -10.99
CA CYS A 160 -12.34 12.46 -11.01
C CYS A 160 -11.62 12.24 -9.67
N ASP A 161 -11.15 13.31 -9.04
CA ASP A 161 -10.45 13.26 -7.75
C ASP A 161 -11.40 12.95 -6.60
N ARG A 162 -12.60 13.55 -6.59
CA ARG A 162 -13.63 13.25 -5.58
C ARG A 162 -14.05 11.79 -5.64
N THR A 163 -14.35 11.30 -6.84
CA THR A 163 -14.73 9.89 -7.09
C THR A 163 -13.60 8.95 -6.71
N TYR A 164 -12.35 9.27 -7.04
CA TYR A 164 -11.20 8.49 -6.60
C TYR A 164 -11.11 8.38 -5.07
N GLN A 165 -11.26 9.50 -4.36
CA GLN A 165 -11.17 9.52 -2.88
C GLN A 165 -12.35 8.80 -2.22
N GLU A 166 -13.52 8.79 -2.84
CA GLU A 166 -14.67 7.99 -2.41
C GLU A 166 -14.37 6.49 -2.50
N TYR A 167 -13.98 6.00 -3.69
CA TYR A 167 -13.69 4.58 -3.88
C TYR A 167 -12.44 4.11 -3.13
N LEU A 168 -11.44 4.98 -2.95
CA LEU A 168 -10.28 4.66 -2.11
C LEU A 168 -10.72 4.38 -0.66
N ARG A 169 -11.66 5.17 -0.12
CA ARG A 169 -12.23 4.94 1.23
C ARG A 169 -13.09 3.67 1.30
N GLU A 170 -13.76 3.29 0.22
CA GLU A 170 -14.48 2.02 0.14
C GLU A 170 -13.53 0.83 0.14
N ILE A 171 -12.47 0.87 -0.67
CA ILE A 171 -11.44 -0.19 -0.71
C ILE A 171 -10.77 -0.31 0.66
N GLN A 172 -10.45 0.81 1.33
CA GLN A 172 -9.91 0.77 2.70
C GLN A 172 -10.86 0.05 3.67
N ARG A 173 -12.14 0.41 3.68
CA ARG A 173 -13.16 -0.24 4.53
C ARG A 173 -13.30 -1.73 4.21
N SER A 174 -13.28 -2.09 2.93
CA SER A 174 -13.29 -3.49 2.48
C SER A 174 -12.07 -4.25 3.03
N VAL A 175 -10.86 -3.69 2.88
CA VAL A 175 -9.60 -4.29 3.35
C VAL A 175 -9.60 -4.48 4.87
N GLU A 176 -10.07 -3.51 5.64
CA GLU A 176 -10.25 -3.66 7.10
C GLU A 176 -11.20 -4.82 7.44
N ASN A 177 -12.28 -4.97 6.68
CA ASN A 177 -13.26 -6.04 6.84
C ASN A 177 -12.82 -7.39 6.23
N GLY A 178 -11.60 -7.48 5.68
CA GLY A 178 -10.98 -8.71 5.18
C GLY A 178 -11.05 -8.91 3.67
N ALA A 179 -11.36 -7.86 2.90
CA ALA A 179 -11.38 -7.88 1.44
C ALA A 179 -12.18 -9.07 0.85
N LYS A 180 -13.33 -9.38 1.46
CA LYS A 180 -14.21 -10.49 1.05
C LYS A 180 -14.99 -10.17 -0.23
N ASP A 181 -15.31 -8.90 -0.41
CA ASP A 181 -15.98 -8.26 -1.54
C ASP A 181 -15.03 -7.89 -2.70
N ILE A 182 -13.72 -7.90 -2.48
CA ILE A 182 -12.71 -7.78 -3.54
C ILE A 182 -12.37 -9.18 -4.07
N GLY A 183 -13.06 -9.57 -5.16
CA GLY A 183 -12.90 -10.86 -5.84
C GLY A 183 -11.92 -10.82 -7.02
N GLY A 184 -11.02 -11.81 -7.10
CA GLY A 184 -10.00 -11.94 -8.17
C GLY A 184 -9.92 -13.33 -8.81
N GLU A 185 -10.90 -14.19 -8.55
CA GLU A 185 -10.99 -15.55 -9.09
C GLU A 185 -12.04 -15.58 -10.22
N ILE A 186 -11.77 -16.30 -11.32
CA ILE A 186 -12.56 -16.17 -12.56
C ILE A 186 -13.99 -16.69 -12.40
N PHE A 187 -14.20 -17.75 -11.64
CA PHE A 187 -15.54 -18.22 -11.31
C PHE A 187 -16.25 -17.22 -10.39
N MET A 188 -15.55 -16.64 -9.42
CA MET A 188 -16.14 -15.64 -8.52
C MET A 188 -16.43 -14.29 -9.20
N ARG A 189 -15.96 -14.07 -10.44
CA ARG A 189 -16.23 -12.83 -11.20
C ARG A 189 -17.47 -12.97 -12.06
N ASP A 190 -17.50 -13.96 -12.94
CA ASP A 190 -18.52 -14.01 -14.00
C ASP A 190 -19.59 -15.08 -13.74
N ASN A 191 -19.30 -16.11 -12.92
CA ASN A 191 -20.27 -17.16 -12.64
C ASN A 191 -21.29 -16.66 -11.58
N PRO A 192 -22.58 -16.49 -11.96
CA PRO A 192 -23.59 -15.93 -11.06
C PRO A 192 -23.82 -16.77 -9.80
N TYR A 193 -23.63 -18.09 -9.90
CA TYR A 193 -23.82 -18.99 -8.77
C TYR A 193 -22.65 -18.91 -7.79
N CYS A 194 -21.42 -18.96 -8.32
CA CYS A 194 -20.22 -18.88 -7.50
C CYS A 194 -20.08 -17.50 -6.82
N ASN A 195 -20.45 -16.43 -7.51
CA ASN A 195 -20.38 -15.06 -6.97
C ASN A 195 -21.59 -14.65 -6.12
N GLY A 196 -22.54 -15.57 -5.86
CA GLY A 196 -23.72 -15.31 -5.05
C GLY A 196 -24.67 -14.26 -5.66
N PHE A 197 -24.67 -14.16 -6.99
CA PHE A 197 -25.44 -13.22 -7.80
C PHE A 197 -25.16 -11.75 -7.44
N ILE A 198 -23.93 -11.45 -7.02
CA ILE A 198 -23.58 -10.12 -6.51
C ILE A 198 -23.73 -9.03 -7.58
N ILE A 199 -23.39 -9.34 -8.83
CA ILE A 199 -23.52 -8.41 -9.96
C ILE A 199 -25.00 -8.06 -10.18
N GLN A 200 -25.86 -9.07 -10.29
CA GLN A 200 -27.29 -8.88 -10.53
C GLN A 200 -27.97 -8.15 -9.37
N LYS A 201 -27.51 -8.39 -8.13
CA LYS A 201 -28.00 -7.67 -6.95
C LYS A 201 -27.63 -6.18 -7.01
N LEU A 202 -26.42 -5.85 -7.45
CA LEU A 202 -25.95 -4.48 -7.61
C LEU A 202 -26.68 -3.78 -8.77
N GLU A 203 -26.84 -4.43 -9.91
CA GLU A 203 -27.61 -3.92 -11.06
C GLU A 203 -29.06 -3.62 -10.67
N LYS A 204 -29.69 -4.50 -9.88
CA LYS A 204 -31.06 -4.30 -9.38
C LYS A 204 -31.20 -3.09 -8.44
N LEU A 205 -30.12 -2.70 -7.79
CA LEU A 205 -30.06 -1.49 -6.96
C LEU A 205 -29.74 -0.23 -7.78
N GLY A 206 -29.64 -0.35 -9.11
CA GLY A 206 -29.34 0.75 -10.01
C GLY A 206 -27.85 1.06 -10.15
N ALA A 207 -26.97 0.19 -9.65
CA ALA A 207 -25.53 0.36 -9.80
C ALA A 207 -25.04 -0.13 -11.16
N GLU A 208 -24.18 0.64 -11.82
CA GLU A 208 -23.44 0.18 -13.00
C GLU A 208 -22.30 -0.74 -12.55
N THR A 209 -22.29 -1.97 -13.05
CA THR A 209 -21.25 -2.95 -12.73
C THR A 209 -20.33 -3.18 -13.93
N LEU A 210 -19.04 -2.90 -13.76
CA LEU A 210 -18.02 -3.14 -14.77
C LEU A 210 -17.22 -4.40 -14.42
N ILE A 211 -17.28 -5.39 -15.31
CA ILE A 211 -16.51 -6.62 -15.20
C ILE A 211 -15.43 -6.58 -16.28
N THR A 212 -14.16 -6.62 -15.88
CA THR A 212 -13.09 -6.80 -16.87
C THR A 212 -13.20 -8.15 -17.58
N PRO A 213 -13.00 -8.19 -18.91
CA PRO A 213 -13.24 -9.38 -19.70
C PRO A 213 -12.25 -10.49 -19.39
N THR A 214 -12.69 -11.75 -19.50
CA THR A 214 -11.84 -12.96 -19.38
C THR A 214 -10.56 -12.89 -20.19
N ARG A 215 -10.58 -12.21 -21.34
CA ARG A 215 -9.41 -11.96 -22.19
C ARG A 215 -8.24 -11.32 -21.43
N GLU A 216 -8.51 -10.47 -20.44
CA GLU A 216 -7.46 -9.84 -19.64
C GLU A 216 -6.67 -10.87 -18.82
N TRP A 217 -7.35 -11.89 -18.27
CA TRP A 217 -6.70 -12.99 -17.57
C TRP A 217 -5.83 -13.83 -18.52
N ILE A 218 -6.32 -14.11 -19.73
CA ILE A 218 -5.55 -14.82 -20.76
C ILE A 218 -4.31 -14.02 -21.13
N ASN A 219 -4.47 -12.73 -21.45
CA ASN A 219 -3.35 -11.84 -21.79
C ASN A 219 -2.33 -11.75 -20.65
N TYR A 220 -2.79 -11.65 -19.40
CA TYR A 220 -1.92 -11.61 -18.24
C TYR A 220 -1.19 -12.94 -18.02
N SER A 221 -1.88 -14.07 -18.18
CA SER A 221 -1.27 -15.40 -18.06
C SER A 221 -0.22 -15.64 -19.14
N THR A 222 -0.51 -15.23 -20.39
CA THR A 222 0.45 -15.21 -21.50
C THR A 222 1.64 -14.31 -21.21
N TYR A 223 1.41 -13.07 -20.79
CA TYR A 223 2.48 -12.14 -20.41
C TYR A 223 3.36 -12.71 -19.28
N ARG A 224 2.74 -13.33 -18.27
CA ARG A 224 3.44 -13.99 -17.16
C ARG A 224 4.26 -15.18 -17.65
N TYR A 225 3.70 -16.03 -18.50
CA TYR A 225 4.41 -17.16 -19.09
C TYR A 225 5.61 -16.71 -19.93
N TRP A 226 5.43 -15.68 -20.76
CA TRP A 226 6.50 -15.05 -21.53
C TRP A 226 7.62 -14.53 -20.62
N ARG A 227 7.25 -13.76 -19.58
CA ARG A 227 8.17 -13.14 -18.63
C ARG A 227 8.91 -14.19 -17.80
N ASP A 228 8.22 -15.22 -17.34
CA ASP A 228 8.79 -16.28 -16.51
C ASP A 228 9.67 -17.23 -17.37
N SER A 229 9.35 -17.39 -18.67
CA SER A 229 10.22 -18.04 -19.66
C SER A 229 11.50 -17.23 -19.92
N ARG A 230 11.40 -15.89 -19.97
CA ARG A 230 12.56 -15.00 -20.04
C ARG A 230 13.45 -15.11 -18.81
N TRP A 231 12.84 -15.13 -17.62
CA TRP A 231 13.55 -15.23 -16.35
C TRP A 231 14.29 -16.58 -16.20
N SER A 232 13.62 -17.68 -16.55
CA SER A 232 14.18 -19.04 -16.49
C SER A 232 15.12 -19.40 -17.65
N ARG A 233 15.39 -18.45 -18.57
CA ARG A 233 16.15 -18.66 -19.82
C ARG A 233 15.60 -19.80 -20.68
N ASN A 234 14.30 -20.06 -20.60
CA ASN A 234 13.62 -21.07 -21.41
C ASN A 234 13.28 -20.50 -22.79
N ILE A 235 14.20 -20.69 -23.74
CA ILE A 235 14.08 -20.17 -25.12
C ILE A 235 12.87 -20.77 -25.86
N LYS A 236 12.49 -22.02 -25.56
CA LYS A 236 11.30 -22.65 -26.14
C LYS A 236 10.00 -22.00 -25.64
N GLY A 237 9.97 -21.56 -24.38
CA GLY A 237 8.81 -20.88 -23.79
C GLY A 237 8.58 -19.46 -24.33
N LEU A 238 9.66 -18.78 -24.75
CA LEU A 238 9.57 -17.45 -25.37
C LEU A 238 8.96 -17.47 -26.78
N ILE A 239 9.15 -18.58 -27.51
CA ILE A 239 8.65 -18.76 -28.88
C ILE A 239 7.22 -19.34 -28.89
N ARG A 240 6.81 -20.00 -27.79
CA ARG A 240 5.49 -20.63 -27.62
C ARG A 240 4.45 -19.77 -26.91
N SER A 241 4.87 -18.62 -26.37
CA SER A 241 3.98 -17.67 -25.68
C SER A 241 3.15 -16.84 -26.65
#